data_AF-A0A7W8EHR5-F1
#
_entry.id   AF-A0A7W8EHR5-F1
#
_cell.length_a   1.000
_cell.length_b   1.000
_cell.length_c   1.000
_cell.angle_alpha   90.00
_cell.angle_beta   90.00
_cell.angle_gamma   90.00
#
_symmetry.space_group_name_H-M   'P 1'
#
loop_
_entity.id
_entity.type
_entity.pdbx_description
1 polymer ?
#
loop_
_entity_poly.entity_id
_entity_poly.type
_entity_poly.pdbx_seq_one_letter_code
_entity_poly.pdbx_strand_id
1 'polypeptide(L)'
;MTVHFQDSLNEVSRRYREAGEAKDVDALMATLSPTVAFHSPLSARAGFSGHAQVRQLFTVALGALRELRYHTDVGDERTRMLAATARLGKHELEEAALVRIGEDGLIEDVTMWIRPLPALTAMMAALGPGMARAAGKPALAALVGASVKPLAFMTDFGDRTLVPLVTPK
;
A
#
# COMPACT_ATOMS: atom_id res chain seq x y z
N MET A 1 10.72 -17.24 -29.56
CA MET A 1 11.48 -15.99 -29.38
C MET A 1 10.60 -14.94 -28.69
N THR A 2 9.97 -15.33 -27.57
CA THR A 2 8.84 -14.60 -26.95
C THR A 2 9.05 -14.41 -25.45
N VAL A 3 9.97 -15.18 -24.85
CA VAL A 3 10.28 -15.13 -23.40
C VAL A 3 11.12 -13.88 -23.07
N HIS A 4 12.12 -13.56 -23.90
CA HIS A 4 13.00 -12.39 -23.66
C HIS A 4 12.34 -11.02 -23.85
N PHE A 5 11.21 -10.92 -24.57
CA PHE A 5 10.51 -9.64 -24.75
C PHE A 5 9.59 -9.34 -23.55
N GLN A 6 8.92 -10.34 -22.97
CA GLN A 6 8.13 -10.14 -21.75
C GLN A 6 9.00 -9.86 -20.50
N ASP A 7 10.26 -10.33 -20.48
CA ASP A 7 11.16 -10.11 -19.34
C ASP A 7 11.63 -8.65 -19.21
N SER A 8 11.82 -7.93 -20.32
CA SER A 8 12.19 -6.50 -20.29
C SER A 8 11.00 -5.57 -20.01
N LEU A 9 9.80 -5.94 -20.43
CA LEU A 9 8.59 -5.13 -20.29
C LEU A 9 8.09 -5.00 -18.85
N ASN A 10 8.53 -5.91 -17.98
CA ASN A 10 8.11 -5.98 -16.58
C ASN A 10 9.25 -5.60 -15.61
N GLU A 11 10.31 -4.97 -16.09
CA GLU A 11 11.49 -4.71 -15.25
C GLU A 11 11.17 -3.74 -14.10
N VAL A 12 10.42 -2.66 -14.36
CA VAL A 12 10.03 -1.71 -13.32
C VAL A 12 9.05 -2.31 -12.31
N SER A 13 8.09 -3.13 -12.76
CA SER A 13 7.16 -3.81 -11.85
C SER A 13 7.87 -4.84 -11.00
N ARG A 14 8.80 -5.62 -11.58
CA ARG A 14 9.65 -6.55 -10.85
C ARG A 14 10.49 -5.84 -9.79
N ARG A 15 11.20 -4.76 -10.15
CA ARG A 15 11.99 -3.95 -9.19
C ARG A 15 11.12 -3.36 -8.10
N TYR A 16 9.93 -2.86 -8.42
CA TYR A 16 8.98 -2.32 -7.44
C TYR A 16 8.59 -3.41 -6.42
N ARG A 17 8.25 -4.62 -6.92
CA ARG A 17 7.89 -5.76 -6.06
C ARG A 17 9.05 -6.19 -5.17
N GLU A 18 10.23 -6.40 -5.74
CA GLU A 18 11.44 -6.78 -5.01
C GLU A 18 11.80 -5.76 -3.92
N ALA A 19 11.73 -4.47 -4.23
CA ALA A 19 11.96 -3.40 -3.26
C ALA A 19 10.92 -3.38 -2.14
N GLY A 20 9.64 -3.61 -2.47
CA GLY A 20 8.55 -3.73 -1.51
C GLY A 20 8.77 -4.89 -0.53
N GLU A 21 9.05 -6.09 -1.04
CA GLU A 21 9.31 -7.28 -0.22
C GLU A 21 10.54 -7.11 0.69
N ALA A 22 11.59 -6.46 0.19
CA ALA A 22 12.80 -6.12 0.94
C ALA A 22 12.61 -4.95 1.91
N LYS A 23 11.49 -4.22 1.82
CA LYS A 23 11.22 -2.94 2.50
C LYS A 23 12.29 -1.87 2.23
N ASP A 24 12.87 -1.90 1.04
CA ASP A 24 13.87 -0.94 0.61
C ASP A 24 13.16 0.27 -0.02
N VAL A 25 12.99 1.32 0.79
CA VAL A 25 12.33 2.55 0.34
C VAL A 25 13.14 3.25 -0.74
N ASP A 26 14.47 3.19 -0.71
CA ASP A 26 15.30 3.83 -1.72
C ASP A 26 15.17 3.14 -3.08
N ALA A 27 15.25 1.82 -3.10
CA ALA A 27 15.01 1.03 -4.30
C ALA A 27 13.59 1.20 -4.83
N LEU A 28 12.59 1.26 -3.94
CA LEU A 28 11.20 1.48 -4.33
C LEU A 28 11.03 2.85 -4.99
N MET A 29 11.56 3.91 -4.38
CA MET A 29 11.47 5.27 -4.92
C MET A 29 12.18 5.40 -6.28
N ALA A 30 13.24 4.63 -6.54
CA ALA A 30 13.93 4.60 -7.83
C ALA A 30 13.10 4.00 -8.98
N THR A 31 11.97 3.35 -8.68
CA THR A 31 11.01 2.85 -9.69
C THR A 31 9.92 3.86 -10.05
N LEU A 32 9.83 4.98 -9.31
CA LEU A 32 8.75 5.95 -9.44
C LEU A 32 9.22 7.19 -10.19
N SER A 33 8.35 7.74 -11.02
CA SER A 33 8.56 9.04 -11.66
C SER A 33 8.74 10.14 -10.59
N PRO A 34 9.58 11.17 -10.83
CA PRO A 34 9.73 12.31 -9.92
C PRO A 34 8.40 12.99 -9.56
N THR A 35 7.41 12.92 -10.45
CA THR A 35 6.07 13.51 -10.31
C THR A 35 4.98 12.49 -9.99
N VAL A 36 5.35 11.28 -9.51
CA VAL A 36 4.40 10.19 -9.22
C VAL A 36 3.21 10.65 -8.38
N ALA A 37 2.01 10.21 -8.74
CA ALA A 37 0.80 10.38 -7.95
C ALA A 37 0.41 9.05 -7.29
N PHE A 38 0.14 9.09 -5.98
CA PHE A 38 -0.36 7.95 -5.23
C PHE A 38 -1.78 8.23 -4.73
N HIS A 39 -2.70 7.34 -5.11
CA HIS A 39 -4.11 7.37 -4.73
C HIS A 39 -4.37 6.37 -3.60
N SER A 40 -4.76 6.92 -2.45
CA SER A 40 -4.91 6.19 -1.20
C SER A 40 -6.15 5.28 -1.19
N PRO A 41 -6.07 4.08 -0.58
CA PRO A 41 -7.23 3.24 -0.32
C PRO A 41 -8.14 3.83 0.78
N LEU A 42 -7.65 4.83 1.53
CA LEU A 42 -8.32 5.38 2.71
C LEU A 42 -9.05 6.70 2.44
N SER A 43 -8.61 7.49 1.46
CA SER A 43 -9.12 8.84 1.26
C SER A 43 -8.91 9.33 -0.16
N ALA A 44 -10.00 9.74 -0.81
CA ALA A 44 -9.95 10.46 -2.08
C ALA A 44 -9.45 11.92 -1.94
N ARG A 45 -9.41 12.47 -0.72
CA ARG A 45 -8.93 13.83 -0.45
C ARG A 45 -7.43 13.90 -0.15
N ALA A 46 -6.84 12.78 0.25
CA ALA A 46 -5.40 12.70 0.48
C ALA A 46 -4.72 12.32 -0.83
N GLY A 47 -4.25 13.33 -1.58
CA GLY A 47 -3.35 13.13 -2.71
C GLY A 47 -1.91 13.18 -2.23
N PHE A 48 -1.12 12.16 -2.54
CA PHE A 48 0.33 12.19 -2.36
C PHE A 48 0.97 12.34 -3.72
N SER A 49 1.70 13.43 -3.93
CA SER A 49 2.33 13.70 -5.23
C SER A 49 3.80 14.04 -5.07
N GLY A 50 4.59 13.49 -5.98
CA GLY A 50 6.04 13.62 -6.02
C GLY A 50 6.77 12.82 -4.96
N HIS A 51 8.07 12.67 -5.19
CA HIS A 51 8.93 11.79 -4.39
C HIS A 51 8.94 12.08 -2.89
N ALA A 52 8.92 13.35 -2.48
CA ALA A 52 9.01 13.71 -1.06
C ALA A 52 7.82 13.15 -0.25
N GLN A 53 6.59 13.34 -0.75
CA GLN A 53 5.38 12.90 -0.06
C GLN A 53 5.22 11.38 -0.13
N VAL A 54 5.47 10.80 -1.30
CA VAL A 54 5.31 9.37 -1.54
C VAL A 54 6.39 8.56 -0.80
N ARG A 55 7.63 9.07 -0.69
CA ARG A 55 8.67 8.47 0.15
C ARG A 55 8.24 8.42 1.61
N GLN A 56 7.71 9.52 2.15
CA GLN A 56 7.24 9.55 3.54
C GLN A 56 6.11 8.53 3.77
N LEU A 57 5.16 8.44 2.84
CA LEU A 57 4.09 7.45 2.87
C LEU A 57 4.64 6.02 2.90
N PHE A 58 5.51 5.66 1.95
CA PHE A 58 6.06 4.31 1.87
C PHE A 58 6.95 3.95 3.05
N THR A 59 7.73 4.89 3.58
CA THR A 59 8.50 4.68 4.82
C THR A 59 7.59 4.27 5.98
N VAL A 60 6.46 4.95 6.17
CA VAL A 60 5.52 4.62 7.24
C VAL A 60 4.80 3.30 6.95
N ALA A 61 4.33 3.09 5.71
CA ALA A 61 3.59 1.89 5.32
C ALA A 61 4.45 0.62 5.43
N LEU A 62 5.60 0.58 4.78
CA LEU A 62 6.50 -0.59 4.78
C LEU A 62 7.10 -0.86 6.17
N GLY A 63 7.30 0.19 6.97
CA GLY A 63 7.68 0.06 8.38
C GLY A 63 6.61 -0.65 9.22
N ALA A 64 5.33 -0.46 8.92
CA ALA A 64 4.22 -1.06 9.66
C ALA A 64 3.87 -2.49 9.21
N LEU A 65 4.03 -2.81 7.93
CA LEU A 65 3.74 -4.13 7.37
C LEU A 65 4.78 -5.17 7.78
N ARG A 66 4.45 -6.46 7.71
CA ARG A 66 5.36 -7.60 7.86
C ARG A 66 5.01 -8.64 6.81
N GLU A 67 5.99 -9.44 6.42
CA GLU A 67 5.75 -10.57 5.49
C GLU A 67 5.05 -10.14 4.19
N LEU A 68 5.40 -8.95 3.64
CA LEU A 68 4.86 -8.49 2.36
C LEU A 68 5.38 -9.41 1.25
N ARG A 69 4.47 -10.01 0.48
CA ARG A 69 4.78 -10.94 -0.62
C ARG A 69 3.84 -10.73 -1.78
N TYR A 70 4.41 -10.39 -2.94
CA TYR A 70 3.63 -10.27 -4.17
C TYR A 70 3.35 -11.65 -4.75
N HIS A 71 2.10 -11.91 -5.11
CA HIS A 71 1.68 -13.16 -5.73
C HIS A 71 1.09 -12.98 -7.13
N THR A 72 0.72 -11.76 -7.51
CA THR A 72 0.16 -11.47 -8.83
C THR A 72 0.82 -10.23 -9.42
N ASP A 73 1.23 -10.33 -10.68
CA ASP A 73 1.70 -9.23 -11.51
C ASP A 73 1.13 -9.45 -12.92
N VAL A 74 0.09 -8.70 -13.27
CA VAL A 74 -0.67 -8.88 -14.52
C VAL A 74 -0.94 -7.55 -15.20
N GLY A 75 -1.06 -7.55 -16.52
CA GLY A 75 -1.33 -6.34 -17.31
C GLY A 75 -0.51 -6.31 -18.59
N ASP A 76 -0.31 -5.11 -19.10
CA ASP A 76 0.49 -4.82 -20.29
C ASP A 76 1.73 -3.99 -19.93
N GLU A 77 2.39 -3.38 -20.91
CA GLU A 77 3.63 -2.61 -20.74
C GLU A 77 3.43 -1.27 -20.02
N ARG A 78 2.20 -0.73 -20.06
CA ARG A 78 1.87 0.61 -19.54
C ARG A 78 1.06 0.55 -18.26
N THR A 79 0.33 -0.54 -18.04
CA THR A 79 -0.58 -0.70 -16.91
C THR A 79 -0.41 -2.08 -16.30
N ARG A 80 -0.02 -2.12 -15.01
CA ARG A 80 0.09 -3.37 -14.25
C ARG A 80 -0.83 -3.34 -13.03
N MET A 81 -1.39 -4.49 -12.68
CA MET A 81 -2.01 -4.76 -11.40
C MET A 81 -1.08 -5.67 -10.60
N LEU A 82 -0.63 -5.18 -9.45
CA LEU A 82 0.27 -5.88 -8.53
C LEU A 82 -0.53 -6.25 -7.29
N ALA A 83 -0.68 -7.54 -6.98
CA ALA A 83 -1.35 -7.99 -5.77
C ALA A 83 -0.37 -8.68 -4.82
N ALA A 84 -0.52 -8.38 -3.53
CA ALA A 84 0.33 -8.89 -2.48
C ALA A 84 -0.46 -9.22 -1.22
N THR A 85 0.07 -10.17 -0.45
CA THR A 85 -0.35 -10.41 0.93
C THR A 85 0.66 -9.82 1.90
N ALA A 86 0.19 -9.38 3.07
CA ALA A 86 1.03 -8.90 4.14
C ALA A 86 0.35 -9.08 5.50
N ARG A 87 1.09 -8.78 6.57
CA ARG A 87 0.56 -8.75 7.94
C ARG A 87 0.73 -7.37 8.57
N LEU A 88 -0.32 -6.89 9.20
CA LEU A 88 -0.32 -5.65 9.97
C LEU A 88 -0.82 -5.93 11.38
N GLY A 89 0.10 -5.92 12.36
CA GLY A 89 -0.22 -6.39 13.70
C GLY A 89 -0.77 -7.81 13.67
N LYS A 90 -2.01 -8.00 14.14
CA LYS A 90 -2.71 -9.30 14.13
C LYS A 90 -3.48 -9.60 12.84
N HIS A 91 -3.58 -8.63 11.92
CA HIS A 91 -4.37 -8.76 10.71
C HIS A 91 -3.52 -9.29 9.56
N GLU A 92 -4.02 -10.29 8.86
CA GLU A 92 -3.60 -10.57 7.49
C GLU A 92 -4.35 -9.63 6.55
N LEU A 93 -3.67 -9.20 5.50
CA LEU A 93 -4.24 -8.32 4.50
C LEU A 93 -3.78 -8.73 3.11
N GLU A 94 -4.61 -8.35 2.14
CA GLU A 94 -4.29 -8.41 0.74
C GLU A 94 -4.43 -6.99 0.17
N GLU A 95 -3.40 -6.56 -0.54
CA GLU A 95 -3.36 -5.29 -1.25
C GLU A 95 -3.32 -5.51 -2.75
N ALA A 96 -3.87 -4.55 -3.48
CA ALA A 96 -3.77 -4.48 -4.92
C ALA A 96 -3.38 -3.06 -5.33
N ALA A 97 -2.35 -2.93 -6.14
CA ALA A 97 -1.87 -1.68 -6.69
C ALA A 97 -2.01 -1.70 -8.21
N LEU A 98 -2.86 -0.83 -8.75
CA LEU A 98 -2.87 -0.50 -10.17
C LEU A 98 -1.81 0.57 -10.40
N VAL A 99 -0.78 0.23 -11.18
CA VAL A 99 0.31 1.14 -11.51
C VAL A 99 0.26 1.49 -12.99
N ARG A 100 0.50 2.77 -13.30
CA ARG A 100 0.73 3.24 -14.66
C ARG A 100 2.20 3.59 -14.84
N ILE A 101 2.77 3.13 -15.94
CA ILE A 101 4.16 3.32 -16.29
C ILE A 101 4.22 4.40 -17.37
N GLY A 102 5.06 5.42 -17.17
CA GLY A 102 5.30 6.53 -18.08
C GLY A 102 6.18 6.14 -19.28
N GLU A 103 6.41 7.08 -20.20
CA GLU A 103 7.28 6.87 -21.37
C GLU A 103 8.76 6.70 -20.99
N ASP A 104 9.14 7.17 -19.81
CA ASP A 104 10.47 7.02 -19.21
C ASP A 104 10.68 5.64 -18.54
N GLY A 105 9.67 4.76 -18.57
CA GLY A 105 9.71 3.45 -17.93
C GLY A 105 9.60 3.49 -16.41
N LEU A 106 9.20 4.62 -15.83
CA LEU A 106 8.96 4.78 -14.39
C LEU A 106 7.47 4.80 -14.08
N ILE A 107 7.11 4.45 -12.84
CA ILE A 107 5.70 4.46 -12.41
C ILE A 107 5.26 5.90 -12.13
N GLU A 108 4.27 6.38 -12.88
CA GLU A 108 3.71 7.75 -12.76
C GLU A 108 2.44 7.83 -11.92
N ASP A 109 1.65 6.75 -11.85
CA ASP A 109 0.46 6.65 -11.00
C ASP A 109 0.45 5.34 -10.24
N VAL A 110 0.02 5.38 -8.97
CA VAL A 110 -0.26 4.21 -8.14
C VAL A 110 -1.63 4.37 -7.51
N THR A 111 -2.57 3.48 -7.81
CA THR A 111 -3.85 3.40 -7.10
C THR A 111 -3.93 2.14 -6.28
N MET A 112 -4.19 2.29 -4.98
CA MET A 112 -4.09 1.20 -4.02
C MET A 112 -5.48 0.83 -3.47
N TRP A 113 -5.69 -0.47 -3.26
CA TRP A 113 -6.83 -1.06 -2.56
C TRP A 113 -6.33 -2.05 -1.51
N ILE A 114 -7.04 -2.16 -0.39
CA ILE A 114 -6.69 -3.11 0.68
C ILE A 114 -7.96 -3.80 1.17
N ARG A 115 -7.84 -5.10 1.41
CA ARG A 115 -8.82 -5.93 2.10
C ARG A 115 -8.12 -6.77 3.18
N PRO A 116 -8.86 -7.32 4.16
CA PRO A 116 -10.26 -7.02 4.48
C PRO A 116 -10.40 -5.66 5.20
N LEU A 117 -11.64 -5.21 5.42
CA LEU A 117 -11.92 -3.93 6.08
C LEU A 117 -11.22 -3.76 7.45
N PRO A 118 -11.12 -4.77 8.34
CA PRO A 118 -10.37 -4.66 9.59
C PRO A 118 -8.87 -4.36 9.37
N ALA A 119 -8.27 -4.94 8.32
CA ALA A 119 -6.89 -4.62 7.98
C ALA A 119 -6.75 -3.19 7.44
N LEU A 120 -7.72 -2.72 6.66
CA LEU A 120 -7.75 -1.34 6.16
C LEU A 120 -7.86 -0.33 7.31
N THR A 121 -8.69 -0.59 8.32
CA THR A 121 -8.78 0.28 9.51
C THR A 121 -7.52 0.20 10.39
N ALA A 122 -6.89 -0.98 10.50
CA ALA A 122 -5.58 -1.12 11.12
C ALA A 122 -4.51 -0.30 10.37
N MET A 123 -4.55 -0.28 9.03
CA MET A 123 -3.66 0.55 8.20
C MET A 123 -3.87 2.04 8.48
N MET A 124 -5.12 2.48 8.62
CA MET A 124 -5.45 3.84 9.05
C MET A 124 -4.83 4.20 10.41
N ALA A 125 -4.87 3.27 11.37
CA ALA A 125 -4.29 3.44 12.71
C ALA A 125 -2.76 3.50 12.70
N ALA A 126 -2.10 2.89 11.72
CA ALA A 126 -0.65 2.95 11.53
C ALA A 126 -0.23 4.24 10.78
N LEU A 127 -0.84 4.49 9.62
CA LEU A 127 -0.47 5.60 8.73
C LEU A 127 -0.78 6.96 9.34
N GLY A 128 -1.97 7.18 9.89
CA GLY A 128 -2.39 8.50 10.39
C GLY A 128 -1.41 9.08 11.41
N PRO A 129 -1.15 8.37 12.53
CA PRO A 129 -0.16 8.79 13.52
C PRO A 129 1.27 8.86 12.97
N GLY A 130 1.66 7.91 12.10
CA GLY A 130 3.00 7.92 11.48
C GLY A 130 3.25 9.18 10.64
N MET A 131 2.29 9.53 9.77
CA MET A 131 2.35 10.74 8.96
C MET A 131 2.34 12.01 9.80
N ALA A 132 1.52 12.08 10.86
CA ALA A 132 1.52 13.21 11.78
C ALA A 132 2.86 13.39 12.52
N ARG A 133 3.51 12.29 12.95
CA ARG A 133 4.85 12.34 13.57
C ARG A 133 5.91 12.79 12.58
N ALA A 134 5.90 12.24 11.37
CA ALA A 134 6.85 12.62 10.33
C ALA A 134 6.68 14.09 9.87
N ALA A 135 5.49 14.67 10.05
CA ALA A 135 5.24 16.11 9.91
C ALA A 135 5.59 16.95 11.15
N GLY A 136 6.22 16.38 12.18
CA GLY A 136 6.60 17.08 13.42
C GLY A 136 5.44 17.41 14.36
N LYS A 137 4.30 16.72 14.27
CA LYS A 137 3.07 17.00 15.04
C LYS A 137 2.69 15.85 15.98
N PRO A 138 3.43 15.60 17.08
CA PRO A 138 3.20 14.46 17.96
C PRO A 138 1.84 14.49 18.69
N ALA A 139 1.37 15.67 19.09
CA ALA A 139 0.03 15.82 19.70
C ALA A 139 -1.10 15.42 18.73
N LEU A 140 -0.97 15.82 17.46
CA LEU A 140 -1.91 15.41 16.40
C LEU A 140 -1.84 13.89 16.17
N ALA A 141 -0.65 13.30 16.22
CA ALA A 141 -0.49 11.85 16.08
C ALA A 141 -1.25 11.07 17.17
N ALA A 142 -1.22 11.56 18.42
CA ALA A 142 -1.99 10.97 19.51
C ALA A 142 -3.50 11.11 19.29
N LEU A 143 -3.96 12.30 18.88
CA LEU A 143 -5.38 12.56 18.59
C LEU A 143 -5.90 11.69 17.44
N VAL A 144 -5.18 11.64 16.33
CA VAL A 144 -5.52 10.78 15.17
C VAL A 144 -5.53 9.32 15.58
N GLY A 145 -4.51 8.86 16.31
CA GLY A 145 -4.46 7.47 16.78
C GLY A 145 -5.64 7.11 17.69
N ALA A 146 -6.08 8.03 18.55
CA ALA A 146 -7.24 7.83 19.40
C ALA A 146 -8.55 7.77 18.59
N SER A 147 -8.70 8.59 17.55
CA SER A 147 -9.94 8.65 16.76
C SER A 147 -10.20 7.41 15.91
N VAL A 148 -9.16 6.67 15.50
CA VAL A 148 -9.32 5.43 14.72
C VAL A 148 -9.80 4.25 15.58
N LYS A 149 -9.51 4.24 16.88
CA LYS A 149 -9.73 3.07 17.77
C LYS A 149 -11.17 2.54 17.77
N PRO A 150 -12.22 3.37 17.89
CA PRO A 150 -13.59 2.87 17.89
C PRO A 150 -13.94 2.18 16.58
N LEU A 151 -13.51 2.74 15.44
CA LEU A 151 -13.76 2.16 14.13
C LEU A 151 -13.03 0.82 13.97
N ALA A 152 -11.75 0.75 14.33
CA ALA A 152 -10.97 -0.49 14.27
C ALA A 152 -11.59 -1.59 15.14
N PHE A 153 -12.05 -1.26 16.35
CA PHE A 153 -12.75 -2.20 17.22
C PHE A 153 -14.04 -2.75 16.57
N MET A 154 -14.87 -1.86 16.02
CA MET A 154 -16.13 -2.27 15.38
C MET A 154 -15.88 -3.19 14.18
N THR A 155 -14.90 -2.87 13.34
CA THR A 155 -14.59 -3.69 12.16
C THR A 155 -14.01 -5.05 12.56
N ASP A 156 -13.11 -5.08 13.55
CA ASP A 156 -12.57 -6.33 14.09
C ASP A 156 -13.65 -7.24 14.67
N PHE A 157 -14.53 -6.66 15.48
CA PHE A 157 -15.59 -7.41 16.14
C PHE A 157 -16.56 -7.98 15.11
N GLY A 158 -16.99 -7.17 14.13
CA GLY A 158 -17.89 -7.59 13.06
C GLY A 158 -17.29 -8.73 12.25
N ASP A 159 -16.05 -8.59 11.81
CA ASP A 159 -15.37 -9.60 10.98
C ASP A 159 -15.14 -10.91 11.72
N ARG A 160 -14.65 -10.85 12.97
CA ARG A 160 -14.33 -12.06 13.73
C ARG A 160 -15.55 -12.77 14.30
N THR A 161 -16.59 -12.03 14.66
CA THR A 161 -17.71 -12.56 15.47
C THR A 161 -19.00 -12.66 14.68
N LEU A 162 -19.32 -11.67 13.84
CA LEU A 162 -20.61 -11.62 13.15
C LEU A 162 -20.55 -12.28 11.77
N VAL A 163 -19.47 -12.09 11.00
CA VAL A 163 -19.34 -12.71 9.65
C VAL A 163 -19.49 -14.23 9.70
N PRO A 164 -18.86 -14.99 10.63
CA PRO A 164 -19.06 -16.43 10.70
C PRO A 164 -20.49 -16.88 11.00
N LEU A 165 -21.33 -16.01 11.59
CA LEU A 165 -22.72 -16.33 11.90
C LEU A 165 -23.63 -16.22 10.67
N VAL A 166 -23.23 -15.45 9.66
CA VAL A 166 -24.00 -15.20 8.43
C VAL A 166 -23.38 -15.84 7.19
N THR A 167 -22.19 -16.43 7.32
CA THR A 167 -21.51 -17.11 6.22
C THR A 167 -21.87 -18.59 6.23
N PRO A 168 -22.19 -19.21 5.08
CA PRO A 168 -22.40 -20.64 4.99
C PRO A 168 -21.19 -21.42 5.52
N LYS A 169 -21.45 -22.56 6.16
CA LYS A 169 -20.41 -23.51 6.57
C LYS A 169 -19.83 -24.25 5.37
#